data_AF-A0A9R1TEC0-F1
#
_entry.id   AF-A0A9R1TEC0-F1
#
_cell.length_a   1.000
_cell.length_b   1.000
_cell.length_c   1.000
_cell.angle_alpha   90.00
_cell.angle_beta   90.00
_cell.angle_gamma   90.00
#
_symmetry.space_group_name_H-M   'P 1'
#
loop_
_entity.id
_entity.type
_entity.pdbx_description
1 polymer ?
#
loop_
_entity_poly.entity_id
_entity_poly.type
_entity_poly.pdbx_seq_one_letter_code
_entity_poly.pdbx_strand_id
1 'polypeptide(L)'
;MVTRGTFEPLSSQQMKRTTDMSKKCKKNLLLFFDVCVNSFAGFTRSRPVELLSLYVIQDFCLIVSLTILLVNFFGTYIFQAGLIQLLYFRFRTTLILCVIYIVLNISLHIWHMTIHWQQPLIHYWTKGFHSLYAVHRIVAVLYYYFYKRAAFKIGDPRFYEGSKWVEKQLNFA
;
A
#
# COMPACT_ATOMS: atom_id res chain seq x y z
N MET A 1 35.19 13.01 32.68
CA MET A 1 33.91 13.72 32.47
C MET A 1 33.06 12.83 31.56
N VAL A 2 32.05 12.13 32.10
CA VAL A 2 31.30 11.10 31.34
C VAL A 2 30.12 11.74 30.62
N THR A 3 30.02 11.52 29.31
CA THR A 3 28.92 12.03 28.48
C THR A 3 27.57 11.41 28.88
N ARG A 4 26.56 12.27 29.07
CA ARG A 4 25.24 11.93 29.61
C ARG A 4 24.39 11.12 28.61
N GLY A 5 24.68 9.83 28.48
CA GLY A 5 23.87 8.90 27.70
C GLY A 5 22.44 8.82 28.25
N THR A 6 21.48 9.42 27.54
CA THR A 6 20.07 9.42 27.94
C THR A 6 19.47 8.03 27.76
N PHE A 7 19.36 7.30 28.88
CA PHE A 7 18.56 6.08 28.97
C PHE A 7 17.08 6.43 28.69
N GLU A 8 16.57 6.14 27.49
CA GLU A 8 15.13 6.01 27.31
C GLU A 8 14.63 4.86 28.20
N PRO A 9 13.53 5.03 28.96
CA PRO A 9 13.01 3.95 29.78
C PRO A 9 12.55 2.79 28.89
N LEU A 10 12.87 1.56 29.32
CA LEU A 10 12.64 0.34 28.54
C LEU A 10 11.17 0.19 28.11
N SER A 11 10.23 0.68 28.91
CA SER A 11 8.79 0.74 28.60
C SER A 11 8.45 1.54 27.35
N SER A 12 9.08 2.72 27.15
CA SER A 12 8.88 3.53 25.94
C SER A 12 9.42 2.82 24.70
N GLN A 13 10.61 2.23 24.80
CA GLN A 13 11.24 1.42 23.75
C GLN A 13 10.42 0.15 23.40
N GLN A 14 9.75 -0.45 24.38
CA GLN A 14 8.80 -1.57 24.18
C GLN A 14 7.51 -1.10 23.48
N MET A 15 6.88 -0.01 23.97
CA MET A 15 5.64 0.57 23.42
C MET A 15 5.79 1.00 21.95
N LYS A 16 6.95 1.57 21.60
CA LYS A 16 7.33 1.94 20.22
C LYS A 16 7.40 0.69 19.33
N ARG A 17 8.02 -0.39 19.84
CA ARG A 17 8.14 -1.69 19.15
C ARG A 17 6.79 -2.38 18.92
N THR A 18 5.89 -2.41 19.92
CA THR A 18 4.57 -3.04 19.78
C THR A 18 3.65 -2.28 18.83
N THR A 19 3.67 -0.94 18.88
CA THR A 19 2.89 -0.10 17.95
C THR A 19 3.37 -0.23 16.50
N ASP A 20 4.68 -0.25 16.24
CA ASP A 20 5.20 -0.46 14.88
C ASP A 20 4.98 -1.90 14.36
N MET A 21 5.05 -2.91 15.23
CA MET A 21 4.68 -4.28 14.89
C MET A 21 3.19 -4.36 14.49
N SER A 22 2.31 -3.69 15.23
CA SER A 22 0.87 -3.60 14.91
C SER A 22 0.62 -2.91 13.56
N LYS A 23 1.29 -1.77 13.27
CA LYS A 23 1.22 -1.09 11.96
C LYS A 23 1.68 -2.02 10.82
N LYS A 24 2.75 -2.79 11.03
CA LYS A 24 3.33 -3.71 10.03
C LYS A 24 2.41 -4.91 9.77
N CYS A 25 1.78 -5.45 10.82
CA CYS A 25 0.77 -6.49 10.72
C CYS A 25 -0.45 -6.04 9.90
N LYS A 26 -1.05 -4.88 10.25
CA LYS A 26 -2.24 -4.33 9.56
C LYS A 26 -2.02 -4.14 8.05
N LYS A 27 -0.86 -3.60 7.64
CA LYS A 27 -0.50 -3.43 6.22
C LYS A 27 -0.38 -4.77 5.48
N ASN A 28 0.22 -5.78 6.10
CA ASN A 28 0.34 -7.11 5.50
C ASN A 28 -1.02 -7.81 5.38
N LEU A 29 -1.91 -7.65 6.36
CA LEU A 29 -3.23 -8.27 6.38
C LEU A 29 -4.14 -7.73 5.26
N LEU A 30 -4.16 -6.40 5.07
CA LEU A 30 -4.92 -5.75 3.98
C LEU A 30 -4.43 -6.20 2.59
N LEU A 31 -3.12 -6.33 2.41
CA LEU A 31 -2.52 -6.74 1.15
C LEU A 31 -2.74 -8.25 0.88
N PHE A 32 -2.74 -9.08 1.92
CA PHE A 32 -3.16 -10.49 1.81
C PHE A 32 -4.64 -10.62 1.43
N PHE A 33 -5.52 -9.79 2.01
CA PHE A 33 -6.93 -9.76 1.65
C PHE A 33 -7.16 -9.37 0.18
N ASP A 34 -6.47 -8.33 -0.33
CA ASP A 34 -6.53 -7.96 -1.76
C ASP A 34 -6.11 -9.12 -2.68
N VAL A 35 -5.01 -9.80 -2.37
CA VAL A 35 -4.55 -10.99 -3.11
C VAL A 35 -5.59 -12.12 -3.07
N CYS A 36 -6.24 -12.35 -1.91
CA CYS A 36 -7.29 -13.34 -1.78
C CYS A 36 -8.51 -12.99 -2.64
N VAL A 37 -9.08 -11.79 -2.56
CA VAL A 37 -10.26 -11.42 -3.38
C VAL A 37 -9.92 -11.45 -4.87
N ASN A 38 -8.77 -10.89 -5.26
CA ASN A 38 -8.24 -10.90 -6.63
C ASN A 38 -7.90 -12.33 -7.15
N SER A 39 -7.96 -13.36 -6.30
CA SER A 39 -7.84 -14.77 -6.68
C SER A 39 -9.20 -15.50 -6.64
N PHE A 40 -10.01 -15.28 -5.61
CA PHE A 40 -11.26 -15.99 -5.37
C PHE A 40 -12.48 -15.40 -6.11
N ALA A 41 -12.42 -14.16 -6.59
CA ALA A 41 -13.51 -13.52 -7.38
C ALA A 41 -13.99 -14.37 -8.58
N GLY A 42 -13.12 -15.22 -9.14
CA GLY A 42 -13.49 -16.16 -10.21
C GLY A 42 -14.51 -17.23 -9.79
N PHE A 43 -14.51 -17.66 -8.51
CA PHE A 43 -15.44 -18.64 -7.97
C PHE A 43 -16.81 -18.03 -7.65
N THR A 44 -16.84 -16.77 -7.18
CA THR A 44 -18.08 -16.06 -6.85
C THR A 44 -18.87 -15.58 -8.09
N ARG A 45 -18.36 -15.79 -9.31
CA ARG A 45 -18.98 -15.33 -10.58
C ARG A 45 -20.44 -15.76 -10.75
N SER A 46 -20.81 -16.94 -10.22
CA SER A 46 -22.20 -17.45 -10.25
C SER A 46 -23.20 -16.65 -9.40
N ARG A 47 -22.72 -15.70 -8.57
CA ARG A 47 -23.52 -14.91 -7.63
C ARG A 47 -23.13 -13.42 -7.74
N PRO A 48 -23.70 -12.66 -8.68
CA PRO A 48 -23.23 -11.29 -8.98
C PRO A 48 -23.33 -10.32 -7.80
N VAL A 49 -24.27 -10.52 -6.86
CA VAL A 49 -24.43 -9.68 -5.66
C VAL A 49 -23.31 -9.93 -4.64
N GLU A 50 -22.91 -11.18 -4.43
CA GLU A 50 -21.76 -11.53 -3.56
C GLU A 50 -20.43 -11.10 -4.18
N LEU A 51 -20.33 -11.13 -5.51
CA LEU A 51 -19.16 -10.60 -6.22
C LEU A 51 -19.07 -9.06 -6.09
N LEU A 52 -20.18 -8.34 -6.24
CA LEU A 52 -20.23 -6.88 -6.09
C LEU A 52 -19.81 -6.44 -4.69
N SER A 53 -20.28 -7.11 -3.63
CA SER A 53 -19.90 -6.76 -2.26
C SER A 53 -18.41 -7.03 -1.97
N LEU A 54 -17.85 -8.12 -2.53
CA LEU A 54 -16.40 -8.38 -2.46
C LEU A 54 -15.58 -7.27 -3.14
N TYR A 55 -15.98 -6.80 -4.33
CA TYR A 55 -15.31 -5.71 -5.03
C TYR A 55 -15.36 -4.39 -4.23
N VAL A 56 -16.53 -4.00 -3.71
CA VAL A 56 -16.69 -2.79 -2.89
C VAL A 56 -15.82 -2.83 -1.63
N ILE A 57 -15.74 -3.99 -0.96
CA ILE A 57 -14.88 -4.17 0.22
C ILE A 57 -13.39 -4.13 -0.18
N GLN A 58 -13.01 -4.74 -1.30
CA GLN A 58 -11.63 -4.72 -1.81
C GLN A 58 -11.18 -3.30 -2.15
N ASP A 59 -11.98 -2.54 -2.92
CA ASP A 59 -11.66 -1.16 -3.30
C ASP A 59 -11.54 -0.24 -2.08
N PHE A 60 -12.41 -0.41 -1.08
CA PHE A 60 -12.30 0.30 0.21
C PHE A 60 -11.01 -0.07 0.95
N CYS A 61 -10.69 -1.36 1.08
CA CYS A 61 -9.43 -1.83 1.69
C CYS A 61 -8.18 -1.31 0.95
N LEU A 62 -8.25 -1.16 -0.38
CA LEU A 62 -7.16 -0.65 -1.21
C LEU A 62 -6.95 0.86 -1.01
N ILE A 63 -8.04 1.63 -0.97
CA ILE A 63 -8.03 3.07 -0.61
C ILE A 63 -7.48 3.28 0.80
N VAL A 64 -7.96 2.51 1.79
CA VAL A 64 -7.45 2.55 3.17
C VAL A 64 -5.95 2.19 3.22
N SER A 65 -5.50 1.23 2.42
CA SER A 65 -4.08 0.86 2.32
C SER A 65 -3.20 1.98 1.74
N LEU A 66 -3.72 2.78 0.80
CA LEU A 66 -3.06 4.00 0.30
C LEU A 66 -3.08 5.12 1.34
N THR A 67 -4.22 5.39 1.97
CA THR A 67 -4.34 6.42 3.02
C THR A 67 -3.40 6.14 4.19
N ILE A 68 -3.30 4.89 4.65
CA ILE A 68 -2.34 4.48 5.67
C ILE A 68 -0.89 4.67 5.17
N LEU A 69 -0.59 4.40 3.90
CA LEU A 69 0.75 4.64 3.33
C LEU A 69 1.09 6.14 3.36
N LEU A 70 0.16 7.00 2.92
CA LEU A 70 0.29 8.46 2.90
C LEU A 70 0.43 9.06 4.30
N VAL A 71 -0.41 8.66 5.26
CA VAL A 71 -0.36 9.18 6.64
C VAL A 71 0.97 8.84 7.33
N ASN A 72 1.50 7.62 7.15
CA ASN A 72 2.83 7.30 7.69
C ASN A 72 3.95 8.11 6.98
N PHE A 73 3.79 8.38 5.68
CA PHE A 73 4.75 9.14 4.86
C PHE A 73 4.80 10.62 5.27
N PHE A 74 3.65 11.29 5.43
CA PHE A 74 3.58 12.65 5.99
C PHE A 74 4.03 12.72 7.44
N GLY A 75 3.72 11.68 8.24
CA GLY A 75 4.20 11.53 9.61
C GLY A 75 5.67 11.09 9.74
N THR A 76 6.46 11.10 8.66
CA THR A 76 7.91 10.82 8.70
C THR A 76 8.69 12.14 8.75
N TYR A 77 9.76 12.19 9.56
CA TYR A 77 10.59 13.37 9.84
C TYR A 77 11.12 14.11 8.58
N ILE A 78 11.20 13.41 7.43
CA ILE A 78 11.63 13.95 6.14
C ILE A 78 10.71 15.09 5.64
N PHE A 79 9.43 15.08 6.01
CA PHE A 79 8.50 16.19 5.68
C PHE A 79 8.71 17.41 6.60
N GLN A 80 9.07 17.19 7.88
CA GLN A 80 9.40 18.26 8.83
C GLN A 80 10.75 18.93 8.50
N ALA A 81 11.72 18.15 7.98
CA ALA A 81 13.03 18.65 7.57
C ALA A 81 13.06 19.32 6.17
N GLY A 82 11.89 19.68 5.61
CA GLY A 82 11.78 20.39 4.32
C GLY A 82 12.19 19.60 3.07
N LEU A 83 12.63 18.34 3.21
CA LEU A 83 13.34 17.58 2.16
C LEU A 83 12.41 16.92 1.11
N ILE A 84 11.33 17.63 0.78
CA ILE A 84 10.23 17.17 -0.07
C ILE A 84 10.69 16.75 -1.47
N GLN A 85 11.69 17.41 -2.07
CA GLN A 85 12.22 17.00 -3.39
C GLN A 85 12.85 15.60 -3.37
N LEU A 86 13.69 15.29 -2.37
CA LEU A 86 14.36 13.99 -2.27
C LEU A 86 13.37 12.87 -1.95
N LEU A 87 12.39 13.17 -1.10
CA LEU A 87 11.29 12.27 -0.74
C LEU A 87 10.38 11.98 -1.94
N TYR A 88 10.01 13.02 -2.70
CA TYR A 88 9.27 12.94 -3.95
C TYR A 88 9.99 12.02 -4.95
N PHE A 89 11.29 12.25 -5.23
CA PHE A 89 12.06 11.43 -6.16
C PHE A 89 12.12 9.95 -5.74
N ARG A 90 12.25 9.65 -4.43
CA ARG A 90 12.44 8.28 -3.93
C ARG A 90 11.16 7.46 -3.72
N PHE A 91 9.98 8.11 -3.69
CA PHE A 91 8.69 7.44 -3.46
C PHE A 91 7.62 7.69 -4.54
N ARG A 92 7.81 8.63 -5.49
CA ARG A 92 6.87 8.84 -6.61
C ARG A 92 6.55 7.56 -7.36
N THR A 93 7.54 6.70 -7.64
CA THR A 93 7.31 5.41 -8.30
C THR A 93 6.30 4.53 -7.55
N THR A 94 6.33 4.53 -6.21
CA THR A 94 5.32 3.80 -5.41
C THR A 94 3.96 4.51 -5.47
N LEU A 95 3.90 5.83 -5.26
CA LEU A 95 2.62 6.56 -5.22
C LEU A 95 1.89 6.54 -6.57
N ILE A 96 2.61 6.79 -7.67
CA ILE A 96 2.07 6.71 -9.03
C ILE A 96 1.53 5.30 -9.31
N LEU A 97 2.28 4.27 -8.94
CA LEU A 97 1.90 2.88 -9.19
C LEU A 97 0.75 2.41 -8.29
N CYS A 98 0.62 2.94 -7.06
CA CYS A 98 -0.59 2.78 -6.25
C CYS A 98 -1.83 3.39 -6.93
N VAL A 99 -1.72 4.62 -7.45
CA VAL A 99 -2.84 5.32 -8.13
C VAL A 99 -3.23 4.58 -9.42
N ILE A 100 -2.25 4.17 -10.24
CA ILE A 100 -2.50 3.38 -11.45
C ILE A 100 -3.18 2.04 -11.10
N TYR A 101 -2.74 1.35 -10.04
CA TYR A 101 -3.36 0.10 -9.62
C TYR A 101 -4.82 0.30 -9.18
N ILE A 102 -5.13 1.32 -8.37
CA ILE A 102 -6.51 1.65 -7.97
C ILE A 102 -7.39 1.94 -9.19
N VAL A 103 -6.92 2.77 -10.13
CA VAL A 103 -7.67 3.12 -11.34
C VAL A 103 -7.93 1.88 -12.21
N LEU A 104 -6.92 1.01 -12.40
CA LEU A 104 -7.09 -0.23 -13.15
C LEU A 104 -8.04 -1.22 -12.45
N ASN A 105 -7.99 -1.32 -11.12
CA ASN A 105 -8.81 -2.24 -10.35
C ASN A 105 -10.30 -1.85 -10.42
N ILE A 106 -10.62 -0.58 -10.13
CA ILE A 106 -11.97 -0.02 -10.27
C ILE A 106 -12.47 -0.14 -11.71
N SER A 107 -11.63 0.15 -12.72
CA SER A 107 -12.01 -0.01 -14.13
C SER A 107 -12.36 -1.45 -14.50
N LEU A 108 -11.61 -2.41 -13.97
CA LEU A 108 -11.83 -3.83 -14.19
C LEU A 108 -13.09 -4.32 -13.47
N HIS A 109 -13.33 -3.88 -12.22
CA HIS A 109 -14.56 -4.16 -11.48
C HIS A 109 -15.80 -3.64 -12.21
N ILE A 110 -15.81 -2.37 -12.63
CA ILE A 110 -16.92 -1.78 -13.38
C ILE A 110 -17.19 -2.60 -14.65
N TRP A 111 -16.18 -2.87 -15.48
CA TRP A 111 -16.36 -3.60 -16.74
C TRP A 111 -16.85 -5.04 -16.51
N HIS A 112 -16.29 -5.75 -15.52
CA HIS A 112 -16.72 -7.11 -15.20
C HIS A 112 -18.18 -7.15 -14.72
N MET A 113 -18.59 -6.21 -13.87
CA MET A 113 -19.97 -6.06 -13.43
C MET A 113 -20.90 -5.72 -14.61
N THR A 114 -20.52 -4.79 -15.51
CA THR A 114 -21.32 -4.47 -16.71
C THR A 114 -21.60 -5.70 -17.59
N ILE A 115 -20.62 -6.61 -17.72
CA ILE A 115 -20.80 -7.85 -18.51
C ILE A 115 -21.69 -8.86 -17.77
N HIS A 116 -21.44 -9.09 -16.47
CA HIS A 116 -22.04 -10.22 -15.75
C HIS A 116 -23.30 -9.91 -14.92
N TRP A 117 -23.71 -8.64 -14.80
CA TRP A 117 -24.91 -8.26 -14.04
C TRP A 117 -26.20 -8.87 -14.59
N GLN A 118 -26.38 -8.83 -15.91
CA GLN A 118 -27.61 -9.33 -16.56
C GLN A 118 -27.57 -10.83 -16.88
N GLN A 119 -26.40 -11.37 -17.23
CA GLN A 119 -26.24 -12.79 -17.62
C GLN A 119 -24.94 -13.38 -17.02
N PRO A 120 -24.95 -13.79 -15.73
CA PRO A 120 -23.72 -14.15 -14.99
C PRO A 120 -22.89 -15.28 -15.63
N LEU A 121 -23.56 -16.23 -16.30
CA LEU A 121 -22.95 -17.44 -16.84
C LEU A 121 -22.47 -17.33 -18.30
N ILE A 122 -22.77 -16.24 -19.02
CA ILE A 122 -22.35 -16.09 -20.42
C ILE A 122 -20.89 -15.61 -20.48
N HIS A 123 -20.07 -16.33 -21.24
CA HIS A 123 -18.61 -16.17 -21.26
C HIS A 123 -18.12 -15.05 -22.20
N TYR A 124 -18.70 -13.84 -22.11
CA TYR A 124 -18.48 -12.76 -23.08
C TYR A 124 -17.18 -11.96 -22.84
N TRP A 125 -16.03 -12.64 -22.96
CA TRP A 125 -14.71 -11.99 -22.85
C TRP A 125 -14.35 -11.22 -24.13
N THR A 126 -14.57 -9.91 -24.11
CA THR A 126 -14.08 -9.03 -25.18
C THR A 126 -12.55 -8.96 -25.16
N LYS A 127 -11.94 -8.77 -26.34
CA LYS A 127 -10.47 -8.62 -26.48
C LYS A 127 -9.92 -7.47 -25.62
N GLY A 128 -10.68 -6.38 -25.49
CA GLY A 128 -10.36 -5.24 -24.62
C GLY A 128 -10.34 -5.63 -23.13
N PHE A 129 -11.38 -6.32 -22.65
CA PHE A 129 -11.43 -6.79 -21.26
C PHE A 129 -10.28 -7.77 -20.94
N HIS A 130 -9.95 -8.69 -21.84
CA HIS A 130 -8.85 -9.63 -21.64
C HIS A 130 -7.48 -8.92 -21.61
N SER A 131 -7.28 -7.89 -22.44
CA SER A 131 -6.07 -7.04 -22.41
C SER A 131 -5.97 -6.24 -21.11
N LEU A 132 -7.06 -5.58 -20.68
CA LEU A 132 -7.12 -4.84 -19.41
C LEU A 132 -6.84 -5.75 -18.21
N TYR A 133 -7.38 -6.98 -18.21
CA TYR A 133 -7.11 -7.99 -17.19
C TYR A 133 -5.63 -8.38 -17.14
N ALA A 134 -4.98 -8.62 -18.29
CA ALA A 134 -3.56 -8.94 -18.35
C ALA A 134 -2.68 -7.76 -17.84
N VAL A 135 -2.99 -6.53 -18.24
CA VAL A 135 -2.31 -5.31 -17.74
C VAL A 135 -2.50 -5.17 -16.23
N HIS A 136 -3.72 -5.35 -15.71
CA HIS A 136 -4.02 -5.32 -14.28
C HIS A 136 -3.19 -6.36 -13.50
N ARG A 137 -3.10 -7.60 -13.99
CA ARG A 137 -2.26 -8.65 -13.35
C ARG A 137 -0.78 -8.28 -13.31
N ILE A 138 -0.22 -7.71 -14.37
CA ILE A 138 1.18 -7.26 -14.41
C ILE A 138 1.40 -6.10 -13.41
N VAL A 139 0.51 -5.11 -13.40
CA VAL A 139 0.60 -3.97 -12.47
C VAL A 139 0.40 -4.40 -11.02
N ALA A 140 -0.46 -5.39 -10.73
CA ALA A 140 -0.67 -5.94 -9.39
C ALA A 140 0.63 -6.52 -8.80
N VAL A 141 1.39 -7.31 -9.58
CA VAL A 141 2.68 -7.87 -9.14
C VAL A 141 3.68 -6.76 -8.80
N LEU A 142 3.75 -5.72 -9.63
CA LEU A 142 4.58 -4.54 -9.36
C LEU A 142 4.09 -3.77 -8.12
N TYR A 143 2.77 -3.60 -7.96
CA TYR A 143 2.15 -2.95 -6.81
C TYR A 143 2.50 -3.67 -5.51
N TYR A 144 2.30 -4.98 -5.43
CA TYR A 144 2.65 -5.75 -4.24
C TYR A 144 4.14 -5.67 -3.90
N TYR A 145 5.03 -5.70 -4.92
CA TYR A 145 6.47 -5.54 -4.71
C TYR A 145 6.84 -4.13 -4.20
N PHE A 146 6.39 -3.06 -4.88
CA PHE A 146 6.72 -1.69 -4.50
C PHE A 146 6.04 -1.26 -3.19
N TYR A 147 4.81 -1.70 -2.92
CA TYR A 147 4.12 -1.45 -1.64
C TYR A 147 4.84 -2.17 -0.50
N LYS A 148 5.16 -3.46 -0.63
CA LYS A 148 5.94 -4.21 0.39
C LYS A 148 7.30 -3.56 0.64
N ARG A 149 7.99 -3.12 -0.42
CA ARG A 149 9.28 -2.40 -0.33
C ARG A 149 9.15 -1.03 0.34
N ALA A 150 8.06 -0.29 0.11
CA ALA A 150 7.80 0.98 0.77
C ALA A 150 7.38 0.79 2.25
N ALA A 151 6.51 -0.18 2.53
CA ALA A 151 6.09 -0.54 3.88
C ALA A 151 7.27 -1.02 4.74
N PHE A 152 8.26 -1.72 4.16
CA PHE A 152 9.47 -2.11 4.87
C PHE A 152 10.42 -0.93 5.12
N LYS A 153 10.60 -0.01 4.15
CA LYS A 153 11.38 1.23 4.34
C LYS A 153 10.77 2.16 5.40
N ILE A 154 9.45 2.32 5.38
CA ILE A 154 8.70 3.14 6.35
C ILE A 154 8.69 2.46 7.74
N GLY A 155 8.76 1.12 7.78
CA GLY A 155 8.91 0.36 9.03
C GLY A 155 10.35 0.15 9.49
N ASP A 156 11.31 0.98 9.06
CA ASP A 156 12.67 1.03 9.57
C ASP A 156 12.80 2.19 10.57
N PRO A 157 13.06 1.93 11.87
CA PRO A 157 13.13 2.98 12.90
C PRO A 157 14.23 4.02 12.65
N ARG A 158 15.20 3.77 11.75
CA ARG A 158 16.21 4.75 11.33
C ARG A 158 15.64 6.03 10.70
N PHE A 159 14.37 6.03 10.29
CA PHE A 159 13.66 7.24 9.82
C PHE A 159 12.86 7.97 10.92
N TYR A 160 12.71 7.37 12.11
CA TYR A 160 11.97 7.93 13.25
C TYR A 160 12.86 8.30 14.45
N GLU A 161 14.00 7.63 14.61
CA GLU A 161 15.04 8.04 15.55
C GLU A 161 16.00 8.98 14.81
N GLY A 162 15.77 10.28 14.97
CA GLY A 162 16.44 11.37 14.24
C GLY A 162 17.94 11.44 14.50
N SER A 163 18.71 10.57 13.83
CA SER A 163 20.07 10.25 14.21
C SER A 163 21.03 10.26 13.01
N LYS A 164 22.08 11.08 13.13
CA LYS A 164 23.37 10.99 12.42
C LYS A 164 23.39 11.15 10.90
N TRP A 165 22.36 10.79 10.13
CA TRP A 165 22.38 10.98 8.66
C TRP A 165 22.06 12.42 8.25
N VAL A 166 20.96 13.00 8.76
CA VAL A 166 20.60 14.40 8.51
C VAL A 166 21.65 15.34 9.11
N GLU A 167 22.06 15.05 10.34
CA GLU A 167 23.16 15.72 11.05
C GLU A 167 24.47 15.72 10.25
N LYS A 168 24.83 14.59 9.61
CA LYS A 168 26.02 14.49 8.73
C LYS A 168 25.82 15.14 7.35
N GLN A 169 24.60 15.39 6.90
CA GLN A 169 24.35 16.22 5.71
C GLN A 169 24.44 17.72 6.04
N LEU A 170 23.97 18.13 7.21
CA LEU A 170 24.04 19.52 7.67
C LEU A 170 25.47 19.93 8.10
N ASN A 171 26.24 19.03 8.71
CA ASN A 171 27.65 19.29 9.07
C ASN A 171 28.64 19.23 7.88
N PHE A 172 28.14 19.27 6.64
CA PHE A 172 28.94 19.43 5.41
C PHE A 172 28.43 20.61 4.55
N ALA A 173 27.69 21.54 5.17
CA ALA A 173 27.29 22.84 4.62
C ALA A 173 27.84 23.97 5.51
#